data_AF-A0A1X6NQ79-F1
#
_entry.id   AF-A0A1X6NQ79-F1
#
_cell.length_a   1.000
_cell.length_b   1.000
_cell.length_c   1.000
_cell.angle_alpha   90.00
_cell.angle_beta   90.00
_cell.angle_gamma   90.00
#
_symmetry.space_group_name_H-M   'P 1'
#
loop_
_entity.id
_entity.type
_entity.pdbx_description
1 polymer ?
#
loop_
_entity_poly.entity_id
_entity_poly.type
_entity_poly.pdbx_seq_one_letter_code
_entity_poly.pdbx_strand_id
1 'polypeptide(L)'
;MFYAGCVGLPWLLAMMLVYFWNEYWDEEASPVIKSYYKWAFIVFVVYTVALAGWYATFLVFKDGALSSLSVLRTSSALEFLEDVA
;
A
#
# COMPACT_ATOMS: atom_id res chain seq x y z
N MET A 1 17.88 -6.48 5.53
CA MET A 1 16.89 -5.45 5.16
C MET A 1 16.13 -5.82 3.90
N PHE A 2 16.80 -6.08 2.77
CA PHE A 2 16.16 -6.42 1.48
C PHE A 2 15.08 -7.51 1.55
N TYR A 3 15.42 -8.73 1.99
CA TYR A 3 14.45 -9.84 2.05
C TYR A 3 13.24 -9.54 2.94
N ALA A 4 13.45 -8.95 4.11
CA ALA A 4 12.36 -8.53 4.99
C ALA A 4 11.45 -7.49 4.32
N GLY A 5 12.04 -6.56 3.56
CA GLY A 5 11.30 -5.59 2.77
C GLY A 5 10.45 -6.22 1.64
N CYS A 6 10.95 -7.28 1.01
CA CYS A 6 10.22 -8.01 -0.02
C CYS A 6 8.97 -8.76 0.51
N VAL A 7 8.97 -9.18 1.79
CA VAL A 7 7.89 -9.98 2.42
C VAL A 7 6.74 -9.09 2.96
N GLY A 8 6.53 -7.90 2.37
CA GLY A 8 5.39 -7.04 2.69
C GLY A 8 5.70 -5.88 3.63
N LEU A 9 6.99 -5.54 3.81
CA LEU A 9 7.40 -4.37 4.59
C LEU A 9 8.08 -3.33 3.68
N PRO A 10 7.34 -2.68 2.75
CA PRO A 10 7.94 -1.75 1.79
C PRO A 10 8.66 -0.56 2.44
N TRP A 11 8.27 -0.19 3.67
CA TRP A 11 9.00 0.83 4.45
C TRP A 11 10.44 0.44 4.76
N LEU A 12 10.73 -0.86 5.01
CA LEU A 12 12.10 -1.33 5.20
C LEU A 12 12.95 -1.20 3.94
N LEU A 13 12.34 -1.28 2.75
CA LEU A 13 13.04 -1.00 1.50
C LEU A 13 13.37 0.49 1.39
N ALA A 14 12.43 1.38 1.74
CA ALA A 14 12.70 2.83 1.78
C ALA A 14 13.85 3.17 2.75
N MET A 15 13.83 2.61 3.97
CA MET A 15 14.91 2.80 4.93
C MET A 15 16.25 2.28 4.42
N MET A 16 16.26 1.12 3.76
CA MET A 16 17.46 0.57 3.14
C MET A 16 18.01 1.51 2.04
N LEU A 17 17.14 2.09 1.21
CA LEU A 17 17.53 3.05 0.17
C LEU A 17 18.15 4.33 0.76
N VAL A 18 17.61 4.84 1.87
CA VAL A 18 18.19 6.01 2.53
C VAL A 18 19.50 5.65 3.22
N TYR A 19 19.56 4.50 3.91
CA TYR A 19 20.72 4.09 4.69
C TYR A 19 21.95 3.85 3.81
N PHE A 20 21.79 3.11 2.71
CA PHE A 20 22.87 2.80 1.76
C PHE A 20 22.97 3.81 0.61
N TRP A 21 22.35 4.99 0.74
CA TRP A 21 22.38 6.01 -0.32
C TRP A 21 23.81 6.39 -0.65
N ASN A 22 24.64 6.66 0.37
CA ASN A 22 26.02 7.09 0.18
C ASN A 22 26.90 5.95 -0.37
N GLU A 23 26.81 4.72 0.17
CA GLU A 23 27.54 3.57 -0.38
C GLU A 23 27.17 3.25 -1.83
N TYR A 24 25.96 3.59 -2.29
CA TYR A 24 25.60 3.34 -3.67
C TYR A 24 26.39 4.22 -4.65
N TRP A 25 26.68 5.46 -4.26
CA TRP A 25 27.42 6.43 -5.08
C TRP A 25 28.93 6.31 -4.95
N ASP A 26 29.43 5.70 -3.87
CA ASP A 26 30.85 5.44 -3.69
C ASP A 26 31.36 4.42 -4.71
N GLU A 27 32.42 4.75 -5.45
CA GLU A 27 33.01 3.89 -6.48
C GLU A 27 33.68 2.64 -5.88
N GLU A 28 34.22 2.72 -4.67
CA GLU A 28 34.90 1.60 -3.99
C GLU A 28 33.94 0.62 -3.30
N ALA A 29 32.65 0.96 -3.22
CA ALA A 29 31.68 0.12 -2.53
C ALA A 29 31.42 -1.21 -3.23
N SER A 30 31.12 -2.23 -2.42
CA SER A 30 30.91 -3.60 -2.88
C SER A 30 29.84 -3.69 -3.99
N PRO A 31 30.13 -4.36 -5.12
CA PRO A 31 29.20 -4.48 -6.24
C PRO A 31 27.91 -5.24 -5.85
N VAL A 32 27.98 -6.09 -4.83
CA VAL A 32 26.83 -6.83 -4.29
C VAL A 32 25.82 -5.87 -3.66
N ILE A 33 26.29 -4.90 -2.86
CA ILE A 33 25.43 -3.90 -2.21
C ILE A 33 24.75 -3.04 -3.26
N LYS A 34 25.48 -2.59 -4.29
CA LYS A 34 24.91 -1.83 -5.41
C LYS A 34 23.84 -2.60 -6.18
N SER A 35 24.03 -3.90 -6.36
CA SER A 35 23.01 -4.76 -6.98
C SER A 35 21.74 -4.84 -6.12
N TYR A 36 21.87 -5.16 -4.83
CA TYR A 36 20.73 -5.21 -3.92
C TYR A 36 20.01 -3.86 -3.79
N TYR A 37 20.74 -2.75 -3.83
CA TYR A 37 20.17 -1.40 -3.82
C TYR A 37 19.27 -1.16 -5.04
N LYS A 38 19.74 -1.50 -6.25
CA LYS A 38 18.93 -1.39 -7.48
C LYS A 38 17.67 -2.24 -7.41
N TRP A 39 17.80 -3.48 -6.95
CA TRP A 39 16.64 -4.37 -6.77
C TRP A 39 15.67 -3.85 -5.71
N ALA A 40 16.18 -3.32 -4.59
CA ALA A 40 15.35 -2.71 -3.54
C ALA A 40 14.53 -1.55 -4.09
N PHE A 41 15.14 -0.71 -4.93
CA PHE A 41 14.46 0.41 -5.59
C PHE A 41 13.33 -0.07 -6.50
N ILE A 42 13.59 -1.06 -7.35
CA ILE A 42 12.57 -1.62 -8.26
C ILE A 42 11.40 -2.20 -7.45
N VAL A 43 11.69 -3.04 -6.46
CA VAL A 43 10.66 -3.68 -5.63
C VAL A 43 9.85 -2.63 -4.87
N PHE A 44 10.50 -1.59 -4.36
CA PHE A 44 9.82 -0.48 -3.69
C PHE A 44 8.84 0.24 -4.62
N VAL A 45 9.26 0.57 -5.84
CA VAL A 45 8.39 1.20 -6.84
C VAL A 45 7.18 0.32 -7.17
N VAL A 46 7.39 -1.00 -7.35
CA VAL A 46 6.28 -1.94 -7.60
C VAL A 46 5.30 -1.94 -6.44
N TYR A 47 5.78 -1.98 -5.19
CA TYR A 47 4.92 -1.87 -4.01
C TYR A 47 4.14 -0.56 -3.97
N THR A 48 4.78 0.57 -4.28
CA THR A 48 4.11 1.88 -4.30
C THR A 48 3.01 1.93 -5.34
N VAL A 49 3.26 1.46 -6.56
CA VAL A 49 2.26 1.43 -7.64
C VAL A 49 1.11 0.49 -7.30
N ALA A 50 1.41 -0.71 -6.78
CA ALA A 50 0.38 -1.67 -6.38
C ALA A 50 -0.49 -1.11 -5.24
N LEU A 51 0.11 -0.50 -4.23
CA LEU A 51 -0.61 0.10 -3.11
C LEU A 51 -1.44 1.30 -3.55
N ALA A 52 -0.90 2.16 -4.43
CA ALA A 52 -1.63 3.29 -4.98
C ALA A 52 -2.81 2.84 -5.85
N GLY A 53 -2.63 1.84 -6.71
CA GLY A 53 -3.70 1.28 -7.54
C GLY A 53 -4.77 0.61 -6.69
N TRP A 54 -4.38 -0.15 -5.67
CA TRP A 54 -5.30 -0.72 -4.69
C TRP A 54 -6.07 0.36 -3.94
N TYR A 55 -5.39 1.40 -3.46
CA TYR A 55 -6.01 2.50 -2.73
C TYR A 55 -6.98 3.30 -3.58
N ALA A 56 -6.63 3.60 -4.84
CA ALA A 56 -7.53 4.26 -5.79
C ALA A 56 -8.78 3.42 -6.05
N THR A 57 -8.61 2.10 -6.26
CA THR A 57 -9.71 1.15 -6.40
C THR A 57 -10.60 1.17 -5.16
N PHE A 58 -10.01 1.09 -3.98
CA PHE A 58 -10.72 1.17 -2.71
C PHE A 58 -11.52 2.48 -2.58
N LEU A 59 -10.95 3.63 -2.96
CA LEU A 59 -11.65 4.91 -2.90
C LEU A 59 -12.86 4.98 -3.85
N VAL A 60 -12.79 4.36 -5.03
CA VAL A 60 -13.93 4.32 -5.96
C VAL A 60 -15.03 3.42 -5.43
N PHE A 61 -14.67 2.24 -4.92
CA PHE A 61 -15.66 1.24 -4.48
C PHE A 61 -16.15 1.43 -3.05
N LYS A 62 -15.44 2.17 -2.19
CA LYS A 62 -15.91 2.43 -0.82
C LYS A 62 -17.25 3.14 -0.83
N ASP A 63 -17.46 4.09 -1.74
CA ASP A 63 -18.68 4.89 -1.79
C ASP A 63 -19.84 4.07 -2.38
N GLY A 64 -19.57 3.21 -3.37
CA GLY A 64 -20.54 2.25 -3.89
C GLY A 64 -21.02 1.24 -2.83
N ALA A 65 -20.10 0.67 -2.05
CA ALA A 65 -20.42 -0.28 -0.97
C ALA A 65 -21.06 0.37 0.26
N LEU A 66 -20.69 1.61 0.60
CA LEU A 66 -21.30 2.35 1.72
C LEU A 66 -22.69 2.91 1.33
N SER A 67 -22.91 3.26 0.07
CA SER A 67 -24.21 3.74 -0.41
C SER A 67 -25.29 2.64 -0.33
N SER A 68 -24.98 1.40 -0.73
CA SER A 68 -25.93 0.28 -0.61
C SER A 68 -26.23 -0.08 0.84
N LEU A 69 -25.24 -0.02 1.74
CA LEU A 69 -25.45 -0.20 3.18
C LEU A 69 -26.28 0.92 3.81
N SER A 70 -26.12 2.17 3.36
CA SER A 70 -26.94 3.29 3.84
C SER A 70 -28.40 3.16 3.41
N VAL A 71 -28.66 2.75 2.16
CA VAL A 71 -30.02 2.53 1.64
C VAL A 71 -30.70 1.37 2.36
N LEU A 72 -29.98 0.26 2.61
CA LEU A 72 -30.50 -0.87 3.38
C LEU A 72 -30.80 -0.51 4.84
N ARG A 73 -29.95 0.31 5.47
CA ARG A 73 -30.20 0.79 6.84
C ARG A 73 -31.39 1.75 6.90
N THR A 74 -31.55 2.62 5.89
CA THR A 74 -32.70 3.53 5.81
C THR A 74 -33.99 2.77 5.55
N SER A 75 -33.99 1.77 4.67
CA SER A 75 -35.19 0.95 4.41
C SER A 75 -35.58 0.12 5.63
N SER A 76 -34.63 -0.51 6.33
CA SER A 76 -34.93 -1.30 7.53
C SER A 76 -35.43 -0.42 8.68
N ALA A 77 -34.90 0.79 8.82
CA ALA A 77 -35.37 1.74 9.84
C ALA A 77 -36.78 2.25 9.54
N LEU A 78 -37.15 2.36 8.26
CA LEU A 78 -38.49 2.78 7.84
C LEU A 78 -39.52 1.68 8.08
N GLU A 79 -39.22 0.43 7.71
CA GLU A 79 -40.09 -0.73 7.99
C GLU A 79 -40.32 -0.92 9.49
N PHE A 80 -39.27 -0.77 10.32
CA PHE A 80 -39.41 -0.89 11.77
C PHE A 80 -40.30 0.21 12.38
N LEU A 81 -40.32 1.41 11.81
CA LEU A 81 -41.18 2.50 12.29
C LEU A 81 -42.64 2.32 11.85
N GLU A 82 -42.90 1.69 10.69
CA GLU A 82 -44.26 1.32 10.27
C GLU A 82 -44.84 0.19 11.12
N ASP A 83 -44.04 -0.79 11.54
CA ASP A 83 -44.50 -1.90 12.39
C ASP A 83 -44.78 -1.49 13.85
N VAL A 84 -44.20 -0.37 14.31
CA VAL A 84 -44.32 0.13 15.70
C VAL A 84 -45.41 1.21 15.85
N ALA A 85 -45.88 1.80 14.76
CA ALA A 85 -46.92 2.84 14.72
C ALA A 85 -48.33 2.25 14.57
#